data_AF-A0A6B0S0H6-F1
#
_entry.id   AF-A0A6B0S0H6-F1
#
_cell.length_a   1.000
_cell.length_b   1.000
_cell.length_c   1.000
_cell.angle_alpha   90.00
_cell.angle_beta   90.00
_cell.angle_gamma   90.00
#
_symmetry.space_group_name_H-M   'P 1'
#
loop_
_entity.id
_entity.type
_entity.pdbx_description
1 polymer ?
#
loop_
_entity_poly.entity_id
_entity_poly.type
_entity_poly.pdbx_seq_one_letter_code
_entity_poly.pdbx_strand_id
1 'polypeptide(L)'
;MVALYCGGGLRPLMLSWSRDLPCIWHALHTSVVCFKNRVARVRVDKGNKPVTYEEAHAPHYIAHRKGWLSLHTGNLDGEDHAAQRTVEDVFLRRFMLGTFPGCLADQLILKRRANQVEICALVLRQLPAHKFYFLVGYSETLLSHFYKCPVCTSKLFPQRLCISICRTYIKLFTSSCSLRRTETCENGLK
;
A
#
# COMPACT_ATOMS: atom_id res chain seq x y z
N MET A 1 -44.28 -64.51 47.04
CA MET A 1 -44.25 -64.89 48.47
C MET A 1 -43.82 -63.64 49.25
N VAL A 2 -44.73 -63.07 50.07
CA VAL A 2 -44.56 -61.99 51.07
C VAL A 2 -44.13 -60.61 50.49
N ALA A 3 -45.04 -59.67 50.19
CA ALA A 3 -45.78 -58.75 51.08
C ALA A 3 -44.94 -57.59 51.66
N LEU A 4 -45.32 -56.32 51.40
CA LEU A 4 -45.93 -55.40 52.37
C LEU A 4 -45.99 -53.93 51.87
N TYR A 5 -47.22 -53.40 51.88
CA TYR A 5 -47.68 -52.04 52.23
C TYR A 5 -47.48 -50.81 51.32
N CYS A 6 -48.65 -50.36 50.84
CA CYS A 6 -49.01 -48.98 50.55
C CYS A 6 -49.18 -48.13 51.82
N GLY A 7 -48.87 -46.84 51.70
CA GLY A 7 -49.36 -45.73 52.54
C GLY A 7 -48.80 -44.42 51.98
N GLY A 8 -49.56 -43.67 51.17
CA GLY A 8 -50.35 -42.50 51.62
C GLY A 8 -49.41 -41.33 51.93
N GLY A 9 -49.25 -40.25 51.15
CA GLY A 9 -50.18 -39.52 50.30
C GLY A 9 -50.41 -38.14 50.92
N LEU A 10 -49.76 -37.09 50.39
CA LEU A 10 -50.21 -35.67 50.41
C LEU A 10 -49.30 -34.85 49.47
N ARG A 11 -49.94 -34.23 48.47
CA ARG A 11 -49.40 -33.48 47.30
C ARG A 11 -49.31 -31.97 47.62
N PRO A 12 -49.14 -31.01 46.68
CA PRO A 12 -48.55 -30.99 45.32
C PRO A 12 -47.58 -29.79 45.11
N LEU A 13 -47.16 -29.58 43.86
CA LEU A 13 -46.64 -28.36 43.23
C LEU A 13 -45.12 -28.12 43.32
N MET A 14 -44.41 -28.53 42.27
CA MET A 14 -43.85 -27.55 41.33
C MET A 14 -43.37 -28.24 40.05
N LEU A 15 -44.15 -27.99 39.00
CA LEU A 15 -43.77 -27.83 37.60
C LEU A 15 -42.52 -28.58 37.11
N SER A 16 -42.80 -29.57 36.25
CA SER A 16 -42.02 -29.90 35.06
C SER A 16 -41.26 -28.70 34.52
N TRP A 17 -40.01 -28.91 34.10
CA TRP A 17 -39.54 -28.42 32.81
C TRP A 17 -38.35 -29.27 32.40
N SER A 18 -38.56 -30.12 31.39
CA SER A 18 -37.48 -30.58 30.52
C SER A 18 -36.73 -29.36 30.03
N ARG A 19 -35.43 -29.33 30.25
CA ARG A 19 -34.51 -28.59 29.40
C ARG A 19 -33.58 -29.61 28.80
N ASP A 20 -34.00 -30.17 27.67
CA ASP A 20 -33.09 -30.66 26.66
C ASP A 20 -32.07 -29.54 26.41
N LEU A 21 -30.86 -29.72 26.93
CA LEU A 21 -29.73 -28.86 26.62
C LEU A 21 -29.25 -29.28 25.23
N PRO A 22 -29.43 -28.47 24.17
CA PRO A 22 -28.70 -28.73 22.95
C PRO A 22 -27.23 -28.52 23.27
N CYS A 23 -26.46 -29.62 23.25
CA CYS A 23 -25.01 -29.58 23.24
C CYS A 23 -24.57 -28.88 21.97
N ILE A 24 -24.50 -27.54 21.99
CA ILE A 24 -23.89 -26.75 20.92
C ILE A 24 -22.39 -26.99 21.04
N TRP A 25 -21.93 -28.02 20.34
CA TRP A 25 -20.53 -28.18 20.01
C TRP A 25 -20.14 -27.00 19.12
N HIS A 26 -19.63 -25.91 19.73
CA HIS A 26 -18.87 -24.91 18.99
C HIS A 26 -17.57 -25.59 18.53
N ALA A 27 -17.62 -26.26 17.39
CA ALA A 27 -16.43 -26.66 16.66
C ALA A 27 -15.70 -25.37 16.26
N LEU A 28 -14.70 -24.99 17.06
CA LEU A 28 -13.74 -23.98 16.66
C LEU A 28 -13.03 -24.52 15.42
N HIS A 29 -13.45 -24.05 14.24
CA HIS A 29 -12.75 -24.33 13.00
C HIS A 29 -11.42 -23.56 13.01
N THR A 30 -10.41 -24.12 13.66
CA THR A 30 -9.03 -23.64 13.57
C THR A 30 -8.42 -24.11 12.26
N SER A 31 -8.97 -23.68 11.12
CA SER A 31 -8.17 -23.73 9.90
C SER A 31 -6.98 -22.81 10.11
N VAL A 32 -5.77 -23.34 9.90
CA VAL A 32 -4.54 -22.55 9.85
C VAL A 32 -4.81 -21.34 8.95
N VAL A 33 -4.67 -20.12 9.50
CA VAL A 33 -4.76 -18.90 8.70
C VAL A 33 -3.74 -19.06 7.57
N CYS A 34 -4.20 -19.24 6.33
CA CYS A 34 -3.31 -19.29 5.19
C CYS A 34 -2.59 -17.92 5.13
N PHE A 35 -1.33 -17.90 5.57
CA PHE A 35 -0.54 -16.68 5.74
C PHE A 35 -0.09 -16.19 4.36
N LYS A 36 -1.04 -15.65 3.60
CA LYS A 36 -0.78 -15.04 2.29
C LYS A 36 0.07 -13.79 2.52
N ASN A 37 1.25 -13.71 1.91
CA ASN A 37 2.12 -12.54 2.05
C ASN A 37 1.40 -11.26 1.56
N ARG A 38 1.30 -10.25 2.45
CA ARG A 38 0.58 -8.98 2.25
C ARG A 38 1.48 -7.76 2.06
N VAL A 39 2.78 -7.91 2.31
CA VAL A 39 3.70 -6.78 2.39
C VAL A 39 3.85 -6.13 1.01
N ALA A 40 3.62 -4.81 0.96
CA ALA A 40 3.74 -3.96 -0.23
C ALA A 40 3.15 -4.58 -1.51
N ARG A 41 1.96 -5.17 -1.37
CA ARG A 41 1.18 -5.74 -2.49
C ARG A 41 -0.16 -5.03 -2.54
N VAL A 42 -0.45 -4.40 -3.67
CA VAL A 42 -1.78 -3.89 -3.97
C VAL A 42 -2.68 -5.06 -4.34
N ARG A 43 -3.82 -5.20 -3.65
CA ARG A 43 -4.80 -6.23 -3.98
C ARG A 43 -5.47 -5.91 -5.32
N VAL A 44 -5.69 -6.96 -6.09
CA VAL A 44 -6.46 -6.90 -7.33
C VAL A 44 -7.91 -6.53 -7.00
N ASP A 45 -8.45 -5.62 -7.80
CA ASP A 45 -9.85 -5.18 -7.78
C ASP A 45 -10.44 -5.38 -9.19
N LYS A 46 -11.68 -4.96 -9.44
CA LYS A 46 -12.40 -5.05 -10.73
C LYS A 46 -11.73 -4.31 -11.91
N GLY A 47 -10.53 -3.76 -11.74
CA GLY A 47 -9.75 -3.08 -12.78
C GLY A 47 -9.82 -1.55 -12.77
N ASN A 48 -10.62 -0.95 -11.87
CA ASN A 48 -10.82 0.51 -11.82
C ASN A 48 -9.82 1.25 -10.92
N LYS A 49 -8.93 0.53 -10.22
CA LYS A 49 -7.98 1.13 -9.29
C LYS A 49 -6.73 1.60 -10.04
N PRO A 50 -6.44 2.91 -10.09
CA PRO A 50 -5.16 3.38 -10.64
C PRO A 50 -4.03 2.97 -9.68
N VAL A 51 -2.95 2.44 -10.24
CA VAL A 51 -1.77 1.98 -9.50
C VAL A 51 -0.52 2.52 -10.19
N THR A 52 0.40 3.08 -9.43
CA THR A 52 1.68 3.57 -9.96
C THR A 52 2.64 2.41 -10.22
N TYR A 53 3.65 2.60 -11.06
CA TYR A 53 4.66 1.57 -11.34
C TYR A 53 5.32 1.06 -10.03
N GLU A 54 5.60 2.00 -9.12
CA GLU A 54 6.19 1.73 -7.81
C GLU A 54 5.26 1.02 -6.82
N GLU A 55 3.95 0.97 -7.08
CA GLU A 55 2.99 0.21 -6.26
C GLU A 55 2.61 -1.13 -6.89
N ALA A 56 2.73 -1.26 -8.21
CA ALA A 56 2.28 -2.43 -8.96
C ALA A 56 3.16 -3.68 -8.70
N HIS A 57 4.48 -3.54 -8.62
CA HIS A 57 5.36 -4.69 -8.38
C HIS A 57 5.54 -5.02 -6.89
N ALA A 58 5.52 -6.32 -6.58
CA ALA A 58 5.80 -6.85 -5.25
C ALA A 58 7.29 -6.70 -4.85
N PRO A 59 7.62 -6.82 -3.54
CA PRO A 59 8.98 -6.63 -3.03
C PRO A 59 10.08 -7.50 -3.64
N HIS A 60 9.76 -8.72 -4.07
CA HIS A 60 10.75 -9.62 -4.68
C HIS A 60 11.21 -9.17 -6.08
N TYR A 61 10.60 -8.12 -6.66
CA TYR A 61 11.05 -7.52 -7.91
C TYR A 61 12.01 -6.34 -7.72
N ILE A 62 12.41 -6.02 -6.49
CA ILE A 62 13.50 -5.08 -6.23
C ILE A 62 14.78 -5.63 -6.86
N ALA A 63 15.54 -4.77 -7.52
CA ALA A 63 16.70 -5.07 -8.37
C ALA A 63 16.43 -5.79 -9.71
N HIS A 64 15.21 -6.30 -9.96
CA HIS A 64 14.85 -6.90 -11.26
C HIS A 64 14.04 -5.95 -12.15
N ARG A 65 12.94 -5.43 -11.61
CA ARG A 65 12.04 -4.50 -12.30
C ARG A 65 12.00 -3.13 -11.63
N LYS A 66 12.27 -3.11 -10.32
CA LYS A 66 12.29 -1.89 -9.50
C LYS A 66 13.69 -1.57 -9.02
N GLY A 67 14.02 -0.28 -9.00
CA GLY A 67 15.23 0.22 -8.36
C GLY A 67 15.04 0.47 -6.87
N TRP A 68 16.02 1.15 -6.29
CA TRP A 68 15.98 1.61 -4.90
C TRP A 68 15.52 3.07 -4.82
N LEU A 69 14.67 3.38 -3.84
CA LEU A 69 14.16 4.74 -3.62
C LEU A 69 15.12 5.60 -2.80
N SER A 70 16.05 5.00 -2.07
CA SER A 70 17.17 5.70 -1.46
C SER A 70 18.49 5.06 -1.86
N LEU A 71 19.46 5.90 -2.20
CA LEU A 71 20.80 5.50 -2.58
C LEU A 71 21.81 6.18 -1.65
N HIS A 72 22.49 5.37 -0.85
CA HIS A 72 23.55 5.75 0.10
C HIS A 72 24.56 4.60 0.25
N THR A 73 25.75 4.89 0.77
CA THR A 73 26.84 3.90 0.91
C THR A 73 26.73 3.02 2.16
N GLY A 74 25.99 3.44 3.19
CA GLY A 74 25.95 2.74 4.48
C GLY A 74 25.38 1.31 4.48
N ASN A 75 24.78 0.84 3.38
CA ASN A 75 24.34 -0.57 3.28
C ASN A 75 25.36 -1.48 2.57
N LEU A 76 26.53 -0.95 2.21
CA LEU A 76 27.62 -1.73 1.64
C LEU A 76 28.36 -2.48 2.76
N ASP A 77 29.05 -3.56 2.38
CA ASP A 77 29.82 -4.36 3.32
C ASP A 77 30.99 -3.54 3.89
N GLY A 78 31.17 -3.57 5.21
CA GLY A 78 32.19 -2.80 5.92
C GLY A 78 31.91 -1.30 6.08
N GLU A 79 30.75 -0.80 5.66
CA GLU A 79 30.37 0.61 5.85
C GLU A 79 29.54 0.82 7.13
N ASP A 80 29.72 1.99 7.74
CA ASP A 80 29.01 2.38 8.96
C ASP A 80 27.81 3.33 8.66
N HIS A 81 27.11 3.75 9.72
CA HIS A 81 26.09 4.80 9.70
C HIS A 81 24.77 4.48 8.96
N ALA A 82 24.51 3.22 8.60
CA ALA A 82 23.25 2.78 7.98
C ALA A 82 21.99 3.23 8.76
N ALA A 83 22.04 3.13 10.09
CA ALA A 83 20.94 3.49 10.97
C ALA A 83 20.60 4.98 10.90
N GLN A 84 21.61 5.85 11.02
CA GLN A 84 21.42 7.31 10.94
C GLN A 84 20.84 7.70 9.57
N ARG A 85 21.38 7.14 8.49
CA ARG A 85 20.89 7.38 7.12
C ARG A 85 19.43 6.96 6.94
N THR A 86 19.01 5.87 7.57
CA THR A 86 17.63 5.39 7.53
C THR A 86 16.68 6.33 8.28
N VAL A 87 17.08 6.85 9.45
CA VAL A 87 16.28 7.82 10.21
C VAL A 87 16.09 9.11 9.42
N GLU A 88 17.16 9.60 8.81
CA GLU A 88 17.13 10.76 7.91
C GLU A 88 16.17 10.55 6.73
N ASP A 89 16.22 9.38 6.08
CA ASP A 89 15.36 9.07 4.93
C ASP A 89 13.87 9.05 5.31
N VAL A 90 13.54 8.45 6.45
CA VAL A 90 12.15 8.42 6.95
C VAL A 90 11.67 9.82 7.31
N PHE A 91 12.53 10.64 7.93
CA PHE A 91 12.22 12.03 8.24
C PHE A 91 11.95 12.82 6.96
N LEU A 92 12.85 12.77 5.98
CA LEU A 92 12.71 13.49 4.70
C LEU A 92 11.42 13.10 3.98
N ARG A 93 11.05 11.82 3.98
CA ARG A 93 9.79 11.36 3.37
C ARG A 93 8.56 11.95 4.05
N ARG A 94 8.54 11.98 5.39
CA ARG A 94 7.43 12.57 6.15
C ARG A 94 7.37 14.09 6.03
N PHE A 95 8.53 14.74 6.08
CA PHE A 95 8.67 16.18 5.94
C PHE A 95 8.10 16.63 4.58
N MET A 96 8.59 16.04 3.48
CA MET A 96 8.15 16.41 2.13
C MET A 96 6.67 16.11 1.87
N LEU A 97 6.13 15.01 2.42
CA LEU A 97 4.70 14.72 2.35
C LEU A 97 3.86 15.80 3.08
N GLY A 98 4.38 16.33 4.19
CA GLY A 98 3.74 17.42 4.94
C GLY A 98 3.90 18.79 4.27
N THR A 99 5.07 19.10 3.70
CA THR A 99 5.35 20.37 3.02
C THR A 99 4.59 20.52 1.71
N PHE A 100 4.38 19.42 0.99
CA PHE A 100 3.72 19.38 -0.33
C PHE A 100 2.41 18.56 -0.28
N PRO A 101 1.37 19.05 0.43
CA PRO A 101 0.11 18.31 0.58
C PRO A 101 -0.58 18.16 -0.77
N GLY A 102 -0.91 16.92 -1.15
CA GLY A 102 -1.61 16.59 -2.40
C GLY A 102 -0.81 16.83 -3.69
N CYS A 103 0.40 17.40 -3.59
CA CYS A 103 1.21 17.79 -4.74
C CYS A 103 2.16 16.68 -5.19
N LEU A 104 2.49 15.70 -4.35
CA LEU A 104 3.37 14.58 -4.73
C LEU A 104 2.56 13.52 -5.49
N ALA A 105 2.99 13.18 -6.71
CA ALA A 105 2.35 12.17 -7.54
C ALA A 105 2.82 10.75 -7.23
N ASP A 106 4.12 10.60 -6.92
CA ASP A 106 4.80 9.33 -6.67
C ASP A 106 5.66 9.42 -5.41
N GLN A 107 6.23 8.27 -5.00
CA GLN A 107 7.17 8.20 -3.89
C GLN A 107 8.47 8.95 -4.20
N LEU A 108 9.09 9.50 -3.14
CA LEU A 108 10.31 10.30 -3.25
C LEU A 108 11.54 9.43 -3.53
N ILE A 109 12.45 9.95 -4.35
CA ILE A 109 13.74 9.35 -4.64
C ILE A 109 14.83 10.19 -3.96
N LEU A 110 15.60 9.56 -3.08
CA LEU A 110 16.67 10.18 -2.31
C LEU A 110 18.02 9.71 -2.85
N LYS A 111 18.92 10.64 -3.16
CA LYS A 111 20.28 10.32 -3.59
C LYS A 111 21.27 11.07 -2.72
N ARG A 112 22.18 10.35 -2.08
CA ARG A 112 23.32 10.95 -1.38
C ARG A 112 24.55 10.88 -2.27
N ARG A 113 25.16 12.03 -2.56
CA ARG A 113 26.41 12.14 -3.33
C ARG A 113 27.41 12.91 -2.47
N ALA A 114 28.40 12.21 -1.92
CA ALA A 114 29.30 12.77 -0.92
C ALA A 114 28.50 13.47 0.21
N ASN A 115 28.82 14.73 0.51
CA ASN A 115 28.14 15.52 1.54
C ASN A 115 26.78 16.10 1.08
N GLN A 116 26.39 15.92 -0.19
CA GLN A 116 25.17 16.50 -0.73
C GLN A 116 24.00 15.52 -0.69
N VAL A 117 22.83 16.02 -0.29
CA VAL A 117 21.56 15.28 -0.36
C VAL A 117 20.73 15.83 -1.50
N GLU A 118 20.51 15.01 -2.54
CA GLU A 118 19.62 15.31 -3.66
C GLU A 118 18.24 14.68 -3.40
N ILE A 119 17.21 15.52 -3.32
CA ILE A 119 15.82 15.10 -3.19
C ILE A 119 15.13 15.24 -4.54
N CYS A 120 14.67 14.12 -5.10
CA CYS A 120 13.96 14.08 -6.37
C CYS A 120 12.48 13.74 -6.10
N ALA A 121 11.57 14.55 -6.64
CA ALA A 121 10.14 14.42 -6.41
C ALA A 121 9.36 14.62 -7.72
N LEU A 122 8.35 13.79 -7.96
CA LEU A 122 7.41 13.99 -9.06
C LEU A 122 6.21 14.77 -8.54
N VAL A 123 6.01 15.99 -9.05
CA VAL A 123 5.02 16.93 -8.52
C VAL A 123 3.91 17.26 -9.52
N LEU A 124 2.68 17.23 -9.01
CA LEU A 124 1.44 17.67 -9.64
C LEU A 124 1.34 19.20 -9.60
N ARG A 125 0.83 19.79 -10.67
CA ARG A 125 0.64 21.24 -10.79
C ARG A 125 -0.65 21.71 -10.13
N GLN A 126 -0.80 21.46 -8.83
CA GLN A 126 -1.97 21.92 -8.07
C GLN A 126 -1.80 23.34 -7.53
N LEU A 127 -0.56 23.74 -7.20
CA LEU A 127 -0.24 25.06 -6.67
C LEU A 127 0.33 25.99 -7.76
N PRO A 128 0.19 27.33 -7.60
CA PRO A 128 0.83 28.28 -8.50
C PRO A 128 2.35 28.29 -8.33
N ALA A 129 3.08 28.63 -9.39
CA ALA A 129 4.54 28.52 -9.45
C ALA A 129 5.28 29.28 -8.34
N HIS A 130 4.81 30.49 -7.97
CA HIS A 130 5.47 31.30 -6.93
C HIS A 130 5.47 30.62 -5.55
N LYS A 131 4.39 29.90 -5.18
CA LYS A 131 4.33 29.14 -3.93
C LYS A 131 5.26 27.92 -3.98
N PHE A 132 5.39 27.28 -5.15
CA PHE A 132 6.34 26.19 -5.32
C PHE A 132 7.78 26.64 -5.10
N TYR A 133 8.20 27.74 -5.72
CA TYR A 133 9.56 28.28 -5.51
C TYR A 133 9.81 28.67 -4.04
N PHE A 134 8.81 29.22 -3.36
CA PHE A 134 8.89 29.50 -1.93
C PHE A 134 9.11 28.23 -1.09
N LEU A 135 8.29 27.20 -1.29
CA LEU A 135 8.39 25.94 -0.54
C LEU A 135 9.71 25.20 -0.83
N VAL A 136 10.17 25.26 -2.08
CA VAL A 136 11.49 24.75 -2.49
C VAL A 136 12.59 25.44 -1.69
N GLY A 137 12.67 26.78 -1.72
CA GLY A 137 13.68 27.53 -0.97
C GLY A 137 13.57 27.35 0.55
N TYR A 138 12.36 27.29 1.09
CA TYR A 138 12.10 26.97 2.50
C TYR A 138 12.67 25.60 2.89
N SER A 139 12.39 24.57 2.09
CA SER A 139 12.87 23.23 2.36
C SER A 139 14.40 23.11 2.26
N GLU A 140 15.02 23.74 1.26
CA GLU A 140 16.47 23.70 1.06
C GLU A 140 17.21 24.39 2.21
N THR A 141 16.76 25.58 2.62
CA THR A 141 17.37 26.34 3.71
C THR A 141 17.20 25.62 5.05
N LEU A 142 16.00 25.18 5.39
CA LEU A 142 15.73 24.49 6.65
C LEU A 142 16.53 23.19 6.75
N LEU A 143 16.50 22.35 5.72
CA LEU A 143 17.19 21.06 5.74
C LEU A 143 18.71 21.24 5.74
N SER A 144 19.23 22.27 5.07
CA SER A 144 20.66 22.59 5.13
C SER A 144 21.11 22.99 6.53
N HIS A 145 20.30 23.78 7.25
CA HIS A 145 20.61 24.15 8.63
C HIS A 145 20.47 22.99 9.62
N PHE A 146 19.52 22.09 9.40
CA PHE A 146 19.26 20.94 10.26
C PHE A 146 20.35 19.86 10.13
N TYR A 147 20.70 19.49 8.90
CA TYR A 147 21.68 18.43 8.64
C TYR A 147 23.13 18.91 8.53
N LYS A 148 23.36 20.22 8.46
CA LYS A 148 24.70 20.82 8.23
C LYS A 148 25.32 20.40 6.88
N CYS A 149 24.49 20.00 5.93
CA CYS A 149 24.86 19.50 4.61
C CYS A 149 24.14 20.32 3.54
N PRO A 150 24.74 20.56 2.36
CA PRO A 150 24.02 21.18 1.25
C PRO A 150 22.92 20.23 0.74
N VAL A 151 21.68 20.71 0.77
CA VAL A 151 20.51 19.97 0.25
C VAL A 151 20.04 20.62 -1.05
N CYS A 152 19.85 19.82 -2.09
CA CYS A 152 19.34 20.29 -3.37
C CYS A 152 18.06 19.55 -3.77
N THR A 153 16.98 20.31 -3.97
CA THR A 153 15.68 19.83 -4.43
C THR A 153 15.54 20.00 -5.96
N SER A 154 16.56 19.56 -6.71
CA SER A 154 16.79 20.03 -8.08
C SER A 154 16.02 19.30 -9.18
N LYS A 155 15.30 18.20 -8.88
CA LYS A 155 14.58 17.42 -9.90
C LYS A 155 13.10 17.27 -9.55
N LEU A 156 12.41 18.40 -9.56
CA LEU A 156 10.96 18.45 -9.67
C LEU A 156 10.61 18.28 -11.14
N PHE A 157 10.22 17.10 -11.57
CA PHE A 157 9.70 16.90 -12.93
C PHE A 157 8.26 17.42 -12.96
N PRO A 158 7.97 18.60 -13.53
CA PRO A 158 6.57 18.96 -13.77
C PRO A 158 6.02 17.95 -14.77
N GLN A 159 4.81 17.45 -14.51
CA GLN A 159 4.05 16.66 -15.48
C GLN A 159 3.72 17.48 -16.75
N ARG A 160 4.70 17.73 -17.63
CA ARG A 160 4.46 18.00 -19.05
C ARG A 160 4.38 16.70 -19.85
N LEU A 161 4.87 15.57 -19.32
CA LEU A 161 4.77 14.27 -19.98
C LEU A 161 3.47 13.48 -19.73
N CYS A 162 2.68 13.79 -18.69
CA CYS A 162 1.46 13.01 -18.42
C CYS A 162 0.21 13.49 -19.19
N ILE A 163 0.15 14.75 -19.65
CA ILE A 163 -1.04 15.24 -20.35
C ILE A 163 -1.11 14.70 -21.79
N SER A 164 0.02 14.51 -22.48
CA SER A 164 0.03 13.88 -23.81
C SER A 164 -0.23 12.37 -23.71
N ILE A 165 0.34 11.69 -22.71
CA ILE A 165 0.18 10.24 -22.55
C ILE A 165 -1.25 9.91 -22.10
N CYS A 166 -1.85 10.65 -21.15
CA CYS A 166 -3.22 10.35 -20.70
C CYS A 166 -4.28 10.62 -21.80
N ARG A 167 -4.09 11.64 -22.65
CA ARG A 167 -5.01 11.91 -23.78
C ARG A 167 -4.83 10.93 -24.96
N THR A 168 -3.64 10.34 -25.10
CA THR A 168 -3.34 9.34 -26.16
C THR A 168 -3.72 7.92 -25.72
N TYR A 169 -3.50 7.56 -24.46
CA TYR A 169 -3.87 6.24 -23.93
C TYR A 169 -5.38 6.08 -23.75
N ILE A 170 -6.14 7.13 -23.39
CA ILE A 170 -7.61 7.06 -23.35
C ILE A 170 -8.21 6.92 -24.77
N LYS A 171 -7.62 7.54 -25.80
CA LYS A 171 -8.05 7.37 -27.20
C LYS A 171 -7.67 6.00 -27.78
N LEU A 172 -6.49 5.46 -27.46
CA LEU A 172 -6.08 4.13 -27.94
C LEU A 172 -6.83 2.98 -27.24
N PHE A 173 -7.22 3.15 -25.98
CA PHE A 173 -7.98 2.12 -25.26
C PHE A 173 -9.44 2.07 -25.70
N THR A 174 -10.03 3.21 -26.09
CA THR A 174 -11.38 3.24 -26.67
C THR A 174 -11.41 2.69 -28.11
N SER A 175 -10.34 2.82 -28.91
CA SER A 175 -10.31 2.21 -30.24
C SER A 175 -9.99 0.71 -30.24
N SER A 176 -9.24 0.22 -29.24
CA SER A 176 -8.84 -1.19 -29.16
C SER A 176 -9.92 -2.12 -28.56
N CYS A 177 -10.92 -1.55 -27.88
CA CYS A 177 -12.02 -2.32 -27.27
C CYS A 177 -13.16 -2.63 -28.26
N SER A 178 -13.12 -2.06 -29.48
CA SER A 178 -14.07 -2.33 -30.56
C SER A 178 -13.72 -3.60 -31.37
N LEU A 179 -12.43 -3.99 -31.42
CA LEU A 179 -11.95 -4.98 -32.39
C LEU A 179 -11.73 -6.40 -31.84
N ARG A 180 -12.37 -6.76 -30.73
CA ARG A 180 -12.27 -8.14 -30.18
C ARG A 180 -13.60 -8.64 -29.59
N ARG A 181 -14.69 -8.38 -30.32
CA ARG A 181 -16.03 -8.94 -30.07
C ARG A 181 -16.75 -9.33 -31.37
N THR A 182 -16.09 -10.04 -32.27
CA THR A 182 -16.75 -10.83 -33.32
C THR A 182 -15.81 -11.96 -33.69
N GLU A 183 -15.95 -13.12 -33.07
CA GLU A 183 -15.64 -14.41 -33.71
C GLU A 183 -16.27 -15.50 -32.83
N THR A 184 -17.48 -15.82 -33.25
CA THR A 184 -18.30 -16.98 -32.93
C THR A 184 -17.54 -18.28 -33.19
N CYS A 185 -17.34 -19.11 -32.17
CA CYS A 185 -17.11 -20.54 -32.36
C CYS A 185 -18.47 -21.25 -32.40
N GLU A 186 -19.15 -21.16 -33.54
CA GLU A 186 -20.09 -22.18 -33.99
C GLU A 186 -19.35 -23.16 -34.90
N ASN A 187 -19.73 -24.43 -34.81
CA ASN A 187 -19.53 -25.52 -35.78
C ASN A 187 -18.31 -26.44 -35.59
N GLY A 188 -18.56 -27.53 -34.86
CA GLY A 188 -17.87 -28.82 -34.99
C GLY A 188 -18.91 -29.95 -35.12
N LEU A 189 -19.47 -30.11 -36.31
CA LEU A 189 -20.28 -31.25 -36.74
C LEU A 189 -19.99 -31.51 -38.22
N LYS A 190 -19.06 -32.42 -38.49
CA LYS A 190 -18.99 -33.32 -39.66
C LYS A 190 -18.19 -34.54 -39.26
#